data_AF-A0A0B8QGY5-F1
#
_entry.id   AF-A0A0B8QGY5-F1
#
_cell.length_a   1.000
_cell.length_b   1.000
_cell.length_c   1.000
_cell.angle_alpha   90.00
_cell.angle_beta   90.00
_cell.angle_gamma   90.00
#
_symmetry.space_group_name_H-M   'P 1'
#
loop_
_entity.id
_entity.type
_entity.pdbx_description
1 polymer ?
#
loop_
_entity_poly.entity_id
_entity_poly.type
_entity_poly.pdbx_seq_one_letter_code
_entity_poly.pdbx_strand_id
1 'polypeptide(L)'
;MVIVVTSIQDYMDENHKLDPEHRLIVVDISKTLQKMSDNLALFELILANDLHLLFDVFWLEEVEVRCEVDSLNMNEIHKVARARNYSRAN
;
A
#
# COMPACT_ATOMS: atom_id res chain seq x y z
N MET A 1 -1.67 -9.33 -0.14
CA MET A 1 -2.20 -8.11 -0.79
C MET A 1 -2.10 -6.94 0.17
N VAL A 2 -1.78 -5.75 -0.34
CA VAL A 2 -1.73 -4.50 0.42
C VAL A 2 -2.70 -3.50 -0.21
N ILE A 3 -3.57 -2.87 0.58
CA ILE A 3 -4.53 -1.87 0.10
C ILE A 3 -4.35 -0.57 0.87
N VAL A 4 -4.15 0.51 0.14
CA VAL A 4 -4.02 1.87 0.66
C VAL A 4 -5.37 2.58 0.62
N VAL A 5 -5.83 3.10 1.76
CA VAL A 5 -7.17 3.67 1.95
C VAL A 5 -7.11 4.95 2.79
N THR A 6 -8.18 5.75 2.74
CA THR A 6 -8.41 6.89 3.65
C THR A 6 -9.27 6.55 4.87
N SER A 7 -9.87 5.35 4.91
CA SER A 7 -10.63 4.86 6.06
C SER A 7 -10.58 3.33 6.07
N ILE A 8 -9.95 2.75 7.09
CA ILE A 8 -10.03 1.29 7.29
C ILE A 8 -11.47 0.87 7.52
N GLN A 9 -12.26 1.66 8.25
CA GLN A 9 -13.63 1.29 8.59
C GLN A 9 -14.49 1.17 7.33
N ASP A 10 -14.44 2.18 6.45
CA ASP A 10 -15.22 2.21 5.21
C ASP A 10 -14.84 1.02 4.31
N TYR A 11 -13.52 0.77 4.18
CA TYR A 11 -13.03 -0.38 3.44
C TYR A 11 -13.55 -1.72 4.00
N MET A 12 -13.53 -1.89 5.32
CA MET A 12 -14.02 -3.12 5.97
C MET A 12 -15.54 -3.27 5.88
N ASP A 13 -16.27 -2.16 5.83
CA ASP A 13 -17.72 -2.15 5.66
C ASP A 13 -18.13 -2.52 4.23
N GLU A 14 -17.35 -2.12 3.23
CA GLU A 14 -17.59 -2.50 1.83
C GLU A 14 -17.10 -3.91 1.51
N ASN A 15 -16.07 -4.39 2.23
CA ASN A 15 -15.37 -5.65 1.95
C ASN A 15 -15.53 -6.69 3.07
N HIS A 16 -16.75 -6.85 3.59
CA HIS A 16 -17.10 -7.77 4.69
C HIS A 16 -16.71 -9.25 4.52
N LYS A 17 -16.31 -9.68 3.31
CA LYS A 17 -15.88 -11.05 3.00
C LYS A 17 -14.43 -11.07 2.55
N LEU A 18 -13.52 -10.87 3.50
CA LEU A 18 -12.11 -11.10 3.25
C LEU A 18 -11.84 -12.60 3.16
N ASP A 19 -11.14 -13.00 2.10
CA ASP A 19 -10.67 -14.38 1.94
C ASP A 19 -9.55 -14.66 2.96
N PRO A 20 -9.75 -15.61 3.90
CA PRO A 20 -8.76 -15.92 4.92
C PRO A 20 -7.50 -16.59 4.37
N GLU A 21 -7.50 -17.11 3.15
CA GLU A 21 -6.32 -17.77 2.57
C GLU A 21 -5.24 -16.76 2.14
N HIS A 22 -5.60 -15.49 1.94
CA HIS A 22 -4.68 -14.46 1.51
C HIS A 22 -4.45 -13.41 2.61
N ARG A 23 -3.18 -13.23 3.03
CA ARG A 23 -2.83 -12.14 3.95
C ARG A 23 -3.16 -10.80 3.31
N LEU A 24 -4.08 -10.06 3.94
CA LEU A 24 -4.42 -8.68 3.59
C LEU A 24 -3.84 -7.72 4.62
N ILE A 25 -3.18 -6.67 4.13
CA ILE A 25 -2.72 -5.53 4.94
C ILE A 25 -3.44 -4.29 4.43
N VAL A 26 -4.19 -3.63 5.31
CA VAL A 26 -4.88 -2.38 4.99
C VAL A 26 -4.10 -1.23 5.61
N VAL A 27 -3.74 -0.24 4.80
CA VAL A 27 -2.90 0.90 5.19
C VAL A 27 -3.73 2.17 5.12
N ASP A 28 -4.09 2.71 6.28
CA ASP A 28 -4.77 4.01 6.40
C ASP A 28 -3.76 5.15 6.29
N ILE A 29 -3.96 6.02 5.31
CA ILE A 29 -3.10 7.18 5.07
C ILE A 29 -3.78 8.51 5.36
N SER A 30 -5.02 8.54 5.84
CA SER A 30 -5.82 9.77 6.04
C SER A 30 -5.07 10.85 6.82
N LYS A 31 -4.47 10.47 7.95
CA LYS A 31 -3.72 11.39 8.82
C LYS A 31 -2.46 11.94 8.17
N THR A 32 -1.79 11.15 7.34
CA THR A 32 -0.55 11.56 6.69
C THR A 32 -0.83 12.40 5.45
N LEU A 33 -1.84 12.00 4.67
CA LEU A 33 -2.32 12.73 3.51
C LEU A 33 -2.82 14.13 3.88
N GLN A 34 -3.54 14.26 5.00
CA GLN A 34 -3.98 15.57 5.50
C GLN A 34 -2.81 16.48 5.90
N LYS A 35 -1.72 15.92 6.44
CA LYS A 35 -0.54 16.68 6.86
C LYS A 35 0.39 17.07 5.71
N MET A 36 0.35 16.32 4.61
CA MET A 36 1.27 16.47 3.48
C MET A 36 0.55 16.87 2.18
N SER A 37 -0.67 17.41 2.28
CA SER A 37 -1.48 17.83 1.14
C SER A 37 -0.74 18.79 0.20
N ASP A 38 0.14 19.61 0.77
CA ASP A 38 0.86 20.65 0.03
C ASP A 38 2.08 20.12 -0.74
N ASN A 39 2.49 18.86 -0.47
CA ASN A 39 3.60 18.21 -1.15
C ASN A 39 3.34 16.72 -1.38
N LEU A 40 2.37 16.46 -2.25
CA LEU A 40 1.90 15.12 -2.58
C LEU A 40 3.02 14.23 -3.15
N ALA A 41 3.92 14.78 -3.97
CA ALA A 41 5.04 14.03 -4.54
C ALA A 41 6.02 13.53 -3.47
N LEU A 42 6.31 14.35 -2.45
CA LEU A 42 7.12 13.90 -1.31
C LEU A 42 6.39 12.84 -0.50
N PHE A 43 5.09 12.99 -0.30
CA PHE A 43 4.27 12.00 0.40
C PHE A 43 4.28 10.65 -0.33
N GLU A 44 4.09 10.63 -1.65
CA GLU A 44 4.14 9.42 -2.48
C GLU A 44 5.49 8.70 -2.36
N LEU A 45 6.60 9.45 -2.35
CA LEU A 45 7.94 8.90 -2.16
C LEU A 45 8.13 8.29 -0.77
N ILE A 46 7.66 8.97 0.28
CA ILE A 46 7.72 8.46 1.66
C ILE A 46 6.89 7.18 1.78
N LEU A 47 5.66 7.18 1.25
CA LEU A 47 4.79 6.01 1.25
C LEU A 47 5.42 4.82 0.51
N ALA A 48 6.10 5.05 -0.63
CA ALA A 48 6.82 4.00 -1.34
C ALA A 48 7.95 3.39 -0.47
N ASN A 49 8.69 4.21 0.27
CA ASN A 49 9.73 3.74 1.18
C ASN A 49 9.15 2.97 2.37
N ASP A 50 8.08 3.47 2.98
CA ASP A 50 7.42 2.81 4.10
C ASP A 50 6.86 1.44 3.67
N LEU A 51 6.27 1.36 2.48
CA LEU A 51 5.80 0.09 1.90
C LEU A 51 6.95 -0.86 1.58
N HIS A 52 8.07 -0.36 1.05
CA HIS A 52 9.27 -1.17 0.83
C HIS A 52 9.73 -1.84 2.13
N LEU A 53 9.84 -1.05 3.22
CA LEU A 53 10.22 -1.54 4.55
C LEU A 53 9.21 -2.56 5.08
N LEU A 54 7.91 -2.30 4.89
CA LEU A 54 6.85 -3.22 5.28
C LEU A 54 6.98 -4.58 4.56
N PHE A 55 7.31 -4.59 3.27
CA PHE A 55 7.49 -5.83 2.52
C PHE A 55 8.68 -6.66 3.03
N ASP A 56 9.75 -5.98 3.44
CA ASP A 56 10.95 -6.63 3.98
C ASP A 56 10.71 -7.17 5.40
N VAL A 57 10.11 -6.37 6.29
CA VAL A 57 9.86 -6.77 7.69
C VAL A 57 8.88 -7.93 7.79
N PHE A 58 7.80 -7.92 6.99
CA PHE A 58 6.79 -8.99 7.03
C PHE A 58 7.12 -10.17 6.12
N TRP A 59 8.29 -10.17 5.48
CA TRP A 59 8.76 -11.21 4.56
C TRP A 59 7.72 -11.61 3.51
N LEU A 60 6.95 -10.63 3.01
CA LEU A 60 5.85 -10.91 2.10
C LEU A 60 6.38 -11.55 0.81
N GLU A 61 5.68 -12.59 0.34
CA GLU A 61 6.07 -13.36 -0.85
C GLU A 61 5.78 -12.60 -2.13
N GLU A 62 4.64 -12.86 -2.73
CA GLU A 62 4.10 -12.06 -3.79
C GLU A 62 3.29 -10.90 -3.20
N VAL A 63 3.65 -9.68 -3.60
CA VAL A 63 2.98 -8.47 -3.14
C VAL A 63 2.25 -7.83 -4.30
N GLU A 64 0.93 -7.79 -4.20
CA GLU A 64 0.06 -6.91 -4.97
C GLU A 64 -0.32 -5.72 -4.11
N VAL A 65 -0.17 -4.50 -4.64
CA VAL A 65 -0.56 -3.25 -3.98
C VAL A 65 -1.68 -2.60 -4.78
N ARG A 66 -2.77 -2.22 -4.10
CA ARG A 66 -3.87 -1.42 -4.64
C ARG A 66 -4.06 -0.15 -3.82
N CYS A 67 -4.69 0.86 -4.42
CA CYS A 67 -4.98 2.13 -3.79
C CYS A 67 -6.40 2.57 -4.14
N GLU A 68 -7.17 2.98 -3.14
CA GLU A 68 -8.52 3.56 -3.30
C GLU A 68 -8.49 5.09 -3.24
N VAL A 69 -7.30 5.68 -3.22
CA VAL A 69 -7.09 7.12 -3.12
C VAL A 69 -6.69 7.67 -4.49
N ASP A 70 -7.68 8.19 -5.22
CA ASP A 70 -7.54 8.63 -6.61
C ASP A 70 -6.44 9.68 -6.85
N SER A 71 -6.16 10.50 -5.84
CA SER A 71 -5.16 11.56 -5.96
C SER A 71 -3.72 11.05 -5.95
N LEU A 72 -3.46 9.81 -5.56
CA LEU A 72 -2.09 9.30 -5.42
C LEU A 72 -1.53 8.69 -6.69
N ASN A 73 -0.33 9.16 -7.05
CA ASN A 73 0.49 8.52 -8.05
C ASN A 73 1.18 7.28 -7.46
N MET A 74 0.73 6.11 -7.90
CA MET A 74 1.23 4.83 -7.40
C MET A 74 2.50 4.34 -8.14
N ASN A 75 3.06 5.11 -9.09
CA ASN A 75 4.15 4.63 -9.95
C ASN A 75 5.38 4.12 -9.17
N GLU A 76 5.86 4.87 -8.17
CA GLU A 76 7.02 4.46 -7.37
C GLU A 76 6.70 3.24 -6.50
N ILE A 77 5.49 3.20 -5.92
CA ILE A 77 5.02 2.06 -5.12
C ILE A 77 4.97 0.78 -5.96
N HIS A 78 4.45 0.85 -7.19
CA HIS A 78 4.41 -0.29 -8.10
C HIS A 78 5.81 -0.71 -8.56
N LYS A 79 6.76 0.21 -8.70
CA LYS A 79 8.16 -0.15 -8.98
C LYS A 79 8.75 -0.96 -7.83
N VAL A 80 8.54 -0.54 -6.58
CA VAL A 80 9.00 -1.26 -5.39
C VAL A 80 8.38 -2.66 -5.32
N ALA A 81 7.06 -2.78 -5.48
CA ALA A 81 6.37 -4.07 -5.44
C ALA A 81 6.87 -5.02 -6.56
N ARG A 82 7.04 -4.52 -7.79
CA ARG A 82 7.58 -5.32 -8.90
C ARG A 82 9.02 -5.75 -8.67
N ALA A 83 9.89 -4.87 -8.20
CA ALA A 83 11.29 -5.19 -7.92
C ALA A 83 11.40 -6.31 -6.87
N ARG A 84 10.53 -6.27 -5.84
CA ARG A 84 10.43 -7.30 -4.81
C ARG A 84 9.97 -8.64 -5.38
N ASN A 85 8.90 -8.65 -6.18
CA ASN A 85 8.38 -9.88 -6.76
C ASN A 85 9.41 -10.50 -7.73
N TYR A 86 10.13 -9.68 -8.50
CA TYR A 86 11.20 -10.14 -9.39
C TYR A 86 12.39 -10.74 -8.63
N SER A 87 12.79 -10.16 -7.50
CA SER A 87 13.94 -10.67 -6.72
C SER A 87 13.67 -12.02 -6.06
N ARG A 88 12.41 -12.43 -5.92
CA ARG A 88 12.02 -13.75 -5.40
C ARG A 88 11.75 -14.80 -6.48
N ALA A 89 11.51 -14.37 -7.72
CA ALA A 89 11.25 -15.27 -8.85
C ALA A 89 12.53 -15.85 -9.47
N ASN A 90 13.71 -15.32 -9.10
CA ASN A 90 15.03 -15.84 -9.43
C ASN A 90 15.71 -16.42 -8.18
#